data_AF-A0A7K6N0P3-F1
#
_entry.id   AF-A0A7K6N0P3-F1
#
_cell.length_a   1.000
_cell.length_b   1.000
_cell.length_c   1.000
_cell.angle_alpha   90.00
_cell.angle_beta   90.00
_cell.angle_gamma   90.00
#
_symmetry.space_group_name_H-M   'P 1'
#
loop_
_entity.id
_entity.type
_entity.pdbx_description
1 polymer ?
#
loop_
_entity_poly.entity_id
_entity_poly.type
_entity_poly.pdbx_seq_one_letter_code
_entity_poly.pdbx_strand_id
1 'polypeptide(L)'
;SLLWLQLTCSGEGPVPGDGQSRGGPRQPCPPQAPPPPPEDEPSWGPHRLALLVPFRERFEELLTFGPYMHRFLSKKRVRHHIFILNQVDHFRFNRASLINVGFLESGNDTDYIAMHDVDLLPLNEQLDYSFPEAGPFHVASPELHPLYHYKTYVGGILLLTKQHYEMCNGMSNRFWGWGREDDEFYRRIKGAGLQVRRPSGITTGYETFQHLHDPAWRKRDQKRIAAQKQEQFKVDREGGLNNVRYRIESRTALNVAGAPCTVLNILLDCDMSETPWCTFG
;
A
#
# COMPACT_ATOMS: atom_id res chain seq x y z
N SER A 1 -8.13 -27.74 4.43
CA SER A 1 -9.49 -28.32 4.39
C SER A 1 -10.44 -27.24 4.89
N LEU A 2 -11.27 -26.72 4.01
CA LEU A 2 -12.20 -25.61 4.27
C LEU A 2 -13.43 -26.17 5.00
N LEU A 3 -13.68 -25.72 6.23
CA LEU A 3 -14.97 -25.90 6.88
C LEU A 3 -15.38 -24.56 7.49
N TRP A 4 -16.14 -23.78 6.72
CA TRP A 4 -16.84 -22.60 7.21
C TRP A 4 -18.12 -23.06 7.91
N LEU A 5 -18.23 -22.80 9.22
CA LEU A 5 -19.53 -22.88 9.91
C LEU A 5 -20.31 -21.61 9.60
N GLN A 6 -21.35 -21.72 8.78
CA GLN A 6 -22.43 -20.73 8.71
C GLN A 6 -23.37 -20.98 9.90
N LEU A 7 -23.43 -20.04 10.84
CA LEU A 7 -24.50 -19.96 11.83
C LEU A 7 -25.54 -18.97 11.33
N THR A 8 -26.60 -19.48 10.70
CA THR A 8 -27.84 -18.72 10.48
C THR A 8 -28.71 -18.83 11.72
N CYS A 9 -28.98 -17.71 12.39
CA CYS A 9 -29.97 -17.65 13.45
C CYS A 9 -31.33 -17.35 12.83
N SER A 10 -32.19 -18.36 12.72
CA SER A 10 -33.63 -18.18 12.54
C SER A 10 -34.27 -18.34 13.91
N GLY A 11 -34.94 -17.31 14.41
CA GLY A 11 -35.64 -17.32 15.69
C GLY A 11 -37.03 -16.74 15.52
N GLU A 12 -37.98 -17.60 15.19
CA GLU A 12 -39.42 -17.34 15.27
C GLU A 12 -39.84 -17.05 16.73
N GLY A 13 -40.93 -16.30 16.87
CA GLY A 13 -41.47 -15.84 18.16
C GLY A 13 -41.97 -16.96 19.08
N PRO A 14 -42.26 -16.65 20.36
CA PRO A 14 -42.35 -17.64 21.41
C PRO A 14 -43.73 -18.32 21.51
N VAL A 15 -43.72 -19.63 21.79
CA VAL A 15 -44.86 -20.39 22.35
C VAL A 15 -44.54 -20.74 23.80
N PRO A 16 -45.48 -20.61 24.76
CA PRO A 16 -45.18 -20.81 26.19
C PRO A 16 -45.37 -22.28 26.61
N GLY A 17 -44.40 -22.81 27.35
CA GLY A 17 -44.47 -24.12 28.01
C GLY A 17 -43.45 -24.22 29.14
N ASP A 18 -43.94 -24.51 30.34
CA ASP A 18 -43.22 -24.60 31.61
C ASP A 18 -42.01 -25.55 31.60
N GLY A 19 -40.92 -25.12 32.24
CA GLY A 19 -39.75 -25.96 32.49
C GLY A 19 -38.60 -25.17 33.13
N GLN A 20 -38.44 -25.32 34.44
CA GLN A 20 -37.34 -24.72 35.20
C GLN A 20 -35.97 -25.21 34.68
N SER A 21 -35.21 -24.33 34.04
CA SER A 21 -33.76 -24.49 33.87
C SER A 21 -33.06 -23.22 34.34
N ARG A 22 -32.21 -23.35 35.36
CA ARG A 22 -31.35 -22.27 35.87
C ARG A 22 -30.43 -21.77 34.76
N GLY A 23 -30.73 -20.61 34.19
CA GLY A 23 -29.91 -19.96 33.17
C GLY A 23 -28.59 -19.46 33.75
N GLY A 24 -27.47 -19.97 33.24
CA GLY A 24 -26.15 -19.38 33.47
C GLY A 24 -26.05 -17.97 32.88
N PRO A 25 -25.02 -17.17 33.26
CA PRO A 25 -24.88 -15.80 32.79
C PRO A 25 -24.81 -15.78 31.25
N ARG A 26 -25.75 -15.06 30.63
CA ARG A 26 -25.75 -14.82 29.19
C ARG A 26 -24.46 -14.10 28.84
N GLN A 27 -23.59 -14.76 28.09
CA GLN A 27 -22.45 -14.09 27.48
C GLN A 27 -22.97 -12.91 26.64
N PRO A 28 -22.39 -11.71 26.77
CA PRO A 28 -22.73 -10.61 25.89
C PRO A 28 -22.51 -11.04 24.45
N CYS A 29 -23.50 -10.81 23.59
CA CYS A 29 -23.31 -11.00 22.16
C CYS A 29 -22.04 -10.23 21.74
N PRO A 30 -21.15 -10.83 20.95
CA PRO A 30 -20.04 -10.08 20.38
C PRO A 30 -20.61 -8.86 19.63
N PRO A 31 -19.98 -7.68 19.76
CA PRO A 31 -20.44 -6.48 19.07
C PRO A 31 -20.62 -6.77 17.59
N GLN A 32 -21.75 -6.36 17.02
CA GLN A 32 -22.03 -6.53 15.60
C GLN A 32 -20.89 -5.91 14.79
N ALA A 33 -20.41 -6.65 13.79
CA ALA A 33 -19.41 -6.12 12.86
C ALA A 33 -19.95 -4.83 12.22
N PRO A 34 -19.12 -3.78 12.07
CA PRO A 34 -19.56 -2.57 11.40
C PRO A 34 -20.09 -2.91 10.00
N PRO A 35 -21.11 -2.16 9.51
CA PRO A 35 -21.64 -2.39 8.18
C PRO A 35 -20.51 -2.29 7.13
N PRO A 36 -20.58 -3.08 6.04
CA PRO A 36 -19.58 -3.00 4.99
C PRO A 36 -19.54 -1.57 4.46
N PRO A 37 -18.34 -1.01 4.23
CA PRO A 37 -18.21 0.30 3.61
C PRO A 37 -18.91 0.32 2.24
N PRO A 38 -19.47 1.46 1.83
CA PRO A 38 -20.14 1.59 0.54
C PRO A 38 -19.16 1.34 -0.61
N GLU A 39 -19.66 0.70 -1.68
CA GLU A 39 -18.97 0.56 -2.97
C GLU A 39 -18.70 1.94 -3.59
N ASP A 40 -17.73 2.03 -4.50
CA ASP A 40 -17.29 3.32 -5.04
C ASP A 40 -18.34 3.94 -5.99
N GLU A 41 -18.90 5.08 -5.60
CA GLU A 41 -19.96 5.75 -6.36
C GLU A 41 -19.40 6.78 -7.34
N PRO A 42 -19.89 6.85 -8.60
CA PRO A 42 -19.50 7.89 -9.56
C PRO A 42 -19.75 9.33 -9.05
N SER A 43 -20.68 9.52 -8.12
CA SER A 43 -21.02 10.82 -7.53
C SER A 43 -19.92 11.39 -6.62
N TRP A 44 -18.94 10.58 -6.21
CA TRP A 44 -17.85 11.01 -5.31
C TRP A 44 -16.77 11.85 -6.01
N GLY A 45 -16.79 11.88 -7.33
CA GLY A 45 -15.89 12.67 -8.15
C GLY A 45 -15.43 11.91 -9.39
N PRO A 46 -14.78 12.63 -10.33
CA PRO A 46 -14.32 12.01 -11.57
C PRO A 46 -13.09 11.12 -11.36
N HIS A 47 -12.27 11.42 -10.34
CA HIS A 47 -10.97 10.79 -10.16
C HIS A 47 -11.03 9.47 -9.41
N ARG A 48 -10.30 8.46 -9.90
CA ARG A 48 -10.16 7.14 -9.27
C ARG A 48 -8.70 6.84 -8.92
N LEU A 49 -8.49 6.43 -7.67
CA LEU A 49 -7.19 6.11 -7.09
C LEU A 49 -6.83 4.63 -7.29
N ALA A 50 -5.65 4.34 -7.85
CA ALA A 50 -5.00 3.05 -7.67
C ALA A 50 -4.14 3.07 -6.40
N LEU A 51 -4.56 2.35 -5.36
CA LEU A 51 -3.77 2.18 -4.14
C LEU A 51 -2.78 1.03 -4.36
N LEU A 52 -1.51 1.37 -4.64
CA LEU A 52 -0.46 0.43 -5.01
C LEU A 52 0.34 0.01 -3.78
N VAL A 53 0.17 -1.25 -3.36
CA VAL A 53 0.71 -1.77 -2.10
C VAL A 53 1.83 -2.78 -2.41
N PRO A 54 3.12 -2.39 -2.29
CA PRO A 54 4.24 -3.30 -2.49
C PRO A 54 4.23 -4.36 -1.37
N PHE A 55 4.25 -5.64 -1.75
CA PHE A 55 3.93 -6.72 -0.81
C PHE A 55 4.82 -7.95 -0.97
N ARG A 56 5.27 -8.49 0.18
CA ARG A 56 5.80 -9.85 0.33
C ARG A 56 5.73 -10.24 1.80
N GLU A 57 5.07 -11.36 2.11
CA GLU A 57 5.04 -11.95 3.46
C GLU A 57 4.63 -10.97 4.59
N ARG A 58 3.62 -10.13 4.34
CA ARG A 58 3.05 -9.17 5.30
C ARG A 58 1.55 -9.41 5.54
N PHE A 59 1.17 -10.69 5.63
CA PHE A 59 -0.25 -11.09 5.62
C PHE A 59 -1.03 -10.52 6.82
N GLU A 60 -0.44 -10.50 8.01
CA GLU A 60 -1.05 -9.94 9.23
C GLU A 60 -1.33 -8.44 9.08
N GLU A 61 -0.37 -7.70 8.52
CA GLU A 61 -0.51 -6.29 8.22
C GLU A 61 -1.59 -6.08 7.15
N LEU A 62 -1.63 -6.91 6.11
CA LEU A 62 -2.66 -6.84 5.07
C LEU A 62 -4.09 -7.05 5.60
N LEU A 63 -4.27 -7.99 6.54
CA LEU A 63 -5.57 -8.25 7.18
C LEU A 63 -6.08 -7.01 7.93
N THR A 64 -5.18 -6.19 8.46
CA THR A 64 -5.52 -4.92 9.11
C THR A 64 -5.68 -3.80 8.08
N PHE A 65 -4.74 -3.71 7.14
CA PHE A 65 -4.64 -2.66 6.13
C PHE A 65 -5.84 -2.59 5.20
N GLY A 66 -6.24 -3.71 4.59
CA GLY A 66 -7.30 -3.76 3.57
C GLY A 66 -8.61 -3.12 4.04
N PRO A 67 -9.26 -3.66 5.09
CA PRO A 67 -10.49 -3.08 5.63
C PRO A 67 -10.31 -1.68 6.22
N TYR A 68 -9.14 -1.38 6.80
CA TYR A 68 -8.85 -0.05 7.34
C TYR A 68 -8.83 1.01 6.24
N MET A 69 -8.02 0.80 5.19
CA MET A 69 -7.85 1.75 4.11
C MET A 69 -9.11 1.89 3.27
N HIS A 70 -9.82 0.79 3.01
CA HIS A 70 -11.08 0.85 2.29
C HIS A 70 -12.10 1.72 3.04
N ARG A 71 -12.25 1.53 4.35
CA ARG A 71 -13.11 2.39 5.18
C ARG A 71 -12.62 3.85 5.24
N PHE A 72 -11.32 4.08 5.42
CA PHE A 72 -10.73 5.41 5.51
C PHE A 72 -10.97 6.22 4.23
N LEU A 73 -10.75 5.60 3.07
CA LEU A 73 -10.93 6.24 1.76
C LEU A 73 -12.42 6.41 1.40
N SER A 74 -13.28 5.42 1.67
CA SER A 74 -14.72 5.55 1.44
C SER A 74 -15.35 6.65 2.31
N LYS A 75 -14.94 6.81 3.57
CA LYS A 75 -15.39 7.91 4.43
C LYS A 75 -15.04 9.28 3.84
N LYS A 76 -13.88 9.36 3.18
CA LYS A 76 -13.41 10.57 2.48
C LYS A 76 -13.98 10.73 1.07
N ARG A 77 -14.85 9.82 0.63
CA ARG A 77 -15.42 9.77 -0.73
C ARG A 77 -14.32 9.77 -1.80
N VAL A 78 -13.25 9.02 -1.57
CA VAL A 78 -12.22 8.78 -2.59
C VAL A 78 -12.58 7.50 -3.32
N ARG A 79 -12.82 7.56 -4.63
CA ARG A 79 -13.02 6.35 -5.45
C ARG A 79 -11.69 5.64 -5.58
N HIS A 80 -11.61 4.35 -5.29
CA HIS A 80 -10.33 3.66 -5.19
C HIS A 80 -10.43 2.17 -5.49
N HIS A 81 -9.31 1.59 -5.90
CA HIS A 81 -9.10 0.14 -5.94
C HIS A 81 -7.76 -0.21 -5.31
N ILE A 82 -7.71 -1.29 -4.53
CA ILE A 82 -6.51 -1.72 -3.81
C ILE A 82 -5.80 -2.82 -4.60
N PHE A 83 -4.56 -2.55 -5.00
CA PHE A 83 -3.69 -3.51 -5.70
C PHE A 83 -2.58 -3.99 -4.76
N ILE A 84 -2.59 -5.27 -4.43
CA ILE A 84 -1.54 -5.94 -3.66
C ILE A 84 -0.50 -6.48 -4.64
N LEU A 85 0.66 -5.85 -4.66
CA LEU A 85 1.76 -6.12 -5.60
C LEU A 85 2.67 -7.18 -4.98
N ASN A 86 2.26 -8.43 -5.05
CA ASN A 86 2.91 -9.55 -4.37
C ASN A 86 4.12 -10.03 -5.17
N GLN A 87 5.34 -9.76 -4.67
CA GLN A 87 6.57 -10.20 -5.32
C GLN A 87 6.82 -11.69 -5.03
N VAL A 88 6.62 -12.55 -6.02
CA VAL A 88 6.71 -14.02 -5.89
C VAL A 88 8.01 -14.62 -6.43
N ASP A 89 8.84 -13.83 -7.09
CA ASP A 89 10.22 -14.24 -7.41
C ASP A 89 11.07 -14.40 -6.12
N HIS A 90 12.26 -14.99 -6.27
CA HIS A 90 13.19 -15.25 -5.16
C HIS A 90 14.29 -14.19 -5.02
N PHE A 91 14.20 -13.08 -5.76
CA PHE A 91 15.13 -11.96 -5.58
C PHE A 91 14.82 -11.21 -4.29
N ARG A 92 15.73 -10.34 -3.87
CA ARG A 92 15.49 -9.42 -2.76
C ARG A 92 14.26 -8.55 -3.06
N PHE A 93 13.62 -8.03 -2.01
CA PHE A 93 12.40 -7.23 -2.20
C PHE A 93 12.71 -5.94 -2.96
N ASN A 94 11.93 -5.62 -4.00
CA ASN A 94 12.13 -4.45 -4.86
C ASN A 94 10.86 -3.60 -4.90
N ARG A 95 10.73 -2.73 -3.90
CA ARG A 95 9.56 -1.85 -3.73
C ARG A 95 9.28 -1.01 -4.98
N ALA A 96 10.32 -0.37 -5.53
CA ALA A 96 10.18 0.53 -6.67
C ALA A 96 9.69 -0.18 -7.95
N SER A 97 10.26 -1.33 -8.28
CA SER A 97 9.83 -2.10 -9.46
C SER A 97 8.41 -2.61 -9.30
N LEU A 98 8.00 -3.01 -8.10
CA LEU A 98 6.61 -3.40 -7.83
C LEU A 98 5.64 -2.25 -8.07
N ILE A 99 5.98 -1.03 -7.66
CA ILE A 99 5.15 0.14 -7.97
C ILE A 99 5.07 0.36 -9.49
N ASN A 100 6.19 0.28 -10.24
CA ASN A 100 6.15 0.40 -11.69
C ASN A 100 5.20 -0.64 -12.31
N VAL A 101 5.28 -1.90 -11.87
CA VAL A 101 4.35 -2.95 -12.30
C VAL A 101 2.91 -2.61 -11.93
N GLY A 102 2.65 -2.22 -10.68
CA GLY A 102 1.32 -1.84 -10.23
C GLY A 102 0.73 -0.68 -11.04
N PHE A 103 1.56 0.29 -11.42
CA PHE A 103 1.15 1.38 -12.30
C PHE A 103 0.67 0.84 -13.65
N LEU A 104 1.48 0.02 -14.33
CA LEU A 104 1.15 -0.56 -15.64
C LEU A 104 -0.10 -1.44 -15.59
N GLU A 105 -0.31 -2.12 -14.46
CA GLU A 105 -1.40 -3.08 -14.27
C GLU A 105 -2.68 -2.47 -13.69
N SER A 106 -2.66 -1.20 -13.28
CA SER A 106 -3.78 -0.53 -12.62
C SER A 106 -4.94 -0.11 -13.53
N GLY A 107 -4.84 -0.38 -14.84
CA GLY A 107 -5.88 -0.12 -15.83
C GLY A 107 -6.07 1.36 -16.17
N ASN A 108 -6.73 1.68 -17.28
CA ASN A 108 -6.94 3.07 -17.73
C ASN A 108 -8.07 3.80 -17.00
N ASP A 109 -8.81 3.09 -16.13
CA ASP A 109 -9.90 3.60 -15.32
C ASP A 109 -9.44 4.29 -14.02
N THR A 110 -8.13 4.33 -13.78
CA THR A 110 -7.51 5.05 -12.66
C THR A 110 -6.70 6.24 -13.15
N ASP A 111 -6.84 7.38 -12.49
CA ASP A 111 -6.25 8.66 -12.91
C ASP A 111 -4.98 9.02 -12.14
N TYR A 112 -4.85 8.48 -10.93
CA TYR A 112 -3.74 8.74 -10.03
C TYR A 112 -3.45 7.53 -9.15
N ILE A 113 -2.24 7.50 -8.60
CA ILE A 113 -1.75 6.40 -7.79
C ILE A 113 -1.36 6.89 -6.40
N ALA A 114 -1.45 6.00 -5.42
CA ALA A 114 -0.82 6.14 -4.12
C ALA A 114 0.12 4.96 -3.92
N MET A 115 1.42 5.24 -3.83
CA MET A 115 2.41 4.26 -3.41
C MET A 115 2.30 4.17 -1.89
N HIS A 116 1.89 3.02 -1.36
CA HIS A 116 1.46 2.94 0.02
C HIS A 116 2.01 1.71 0.72
N ASP A 117 2.85 1.93 1.72
CA ASP A 117 3.38 0.84 2.56
C ASP A 117 2.23 0.18 3.34
N VAL A 118 2.22 -1.17 3.39
CA VAL A 118 1.12 -1.96 3.97
C VAL A 118 1.02 -1.83 5.49
N ASP A 119 2.10 -1.41 6.14
CA ASP A 119 2.23 -1.31 7.60
C ASP A 119 2.05 0.12 8.14
N LEU A 120 1.73 1.11 7.29
CA LEU A 120 1.62 2.51 7.70
C LEU A 120 0.19 3.03 7.56
N LEU A 121 -0.60 3.01 8.64
CA LEU A 121 -2.01 3.39 8.60
C LEU A 121 -2.23 4.88 8.96
N PRO A 122 -2.95 5.67 8.14
CA PRO A 122 -3.28 7.05 8.46
C PRO A 122 -4.35 7.14 9.55
N LEU A 123 -4.03 7.71 10.72
CA LEU A 123 -4.99 7.91 11.82
C LEU A 123 -5.73 9.24 11.74
N ASN A 124 -5.12 10.26 11.12
CA ASN A 124 -5.70 11.59 10.99
C ASN A 124 -6.51 11.75 9.70
N GLU A 125 -7.82 11.99 9.83
CA GLU A 125 -8.74 12.14 8.69
C GLU A 125 -8.48 13.41 7.85
N GLN A 126 -7.72 14.38 8.36
CA GLN A 126 -7.32 15.59 7.64
C GLN A 126 -6.23 15.32 6.59
N LEU A 127 -5.60 14.14 6.58
CA LEU A 127 -4.64 13.77 5.55
C LEU A 127 -5.33 13.71 4.18
N ASP A 128 -4.77 14.42 3.21
CA ASP A 128 -5.33 14.52 1.88
C ASP A 128 -4.92 13.32 1.01
N TYR A 129 -5.91 12.64 0.45
CA TYR A 129 -5.77 11.54 -0.50
C TYR A 129 -6.45 11.84 -1.84
N SER A 130 -6.86 13.09 -2.05
CA SER A 130 -7.50 13.54 -3.29
C SER A 130 -6.51 13.59 -4.46
N PHE A 131 -7.04 13.85 -5.65
CA PHE A 131 -6.26 13.92 -6.88
C PHE A 131 -5.18 15.03 -6.81
N PRO A 132 -3.88 14.68 -6.91
CA PRO A 132 -2.78 15.62 -6.66
C PRO A 132 -2.43 16.45 -7.91
N GLU A 133 -3.38 17.26 -8.39
CA GLU A 133 -3.28 18.03 -9.65
C GLU A 133 -2.03 18.93 -9.71
N ALA A 134 -1.70 19.59 -8.59
CA ALA A 134 -0.60 20.56 -8.54
C ALA A 134 0.81 19.92 -8.50
N GLY A 135 0.92 18.61 -8.34
CA GLY A 135 2.20 17.90 -8.21
C GLY A 135 2.16 16.80 -7.15
N PRO A 136 3.22 15.96 -7.06
CA PRO A 136 3.27 14.84 -6.13
C PRO A 136 2.98 15.25 -4.68
N PHE A 137 2.09 14.52 -4.02
CA PHE A 137 1.66 14.81 -2.65
C PHE A 137 2.16 13.73 -1.68
N HIS A 138 3.13 14.08 -0.85
CA HIS A 138 3.75 13.19 0.12
C HIS A 138 2.98 13.23 1.44
N VAL A 139 2.07 12.26 1.63
CA VAL A 139 1.21 12.14 2.82
C VAL A 139 2.03 11.83 4.06
N ALA A 140 2.98 10.88 3.96
CA ALA A 140 3.87 10.45 5.05
C ALA A 140 5.02 11.44 5.30
N SER A 141 4.69 12.75 5.40
CA SER A 141 5.65 13.84 5.58
C SER A 141 6.68 13.55 6.68
N PRO A 142 7.95 14.00 6.54
CA PRO A 142 8.97 13.80 7.57
C PRO A 142 8.61 14.37 8.95
N GLU A 143 7.74 15.38 8.98
CA GLU A 143 7.21 16.00 10.21
C GLU A 143 6.16 15.13 10.92
N LEU A 144 5.60 14.15 10.22
CA LEU A 144 4.49 13.31 10.69
C LEU A 144 4.89 11.83 10.79
N HIS A 145 5.90 11.40 10.02
CA HIS A 145 6.37 10.02 9.98
C HIS A 145 7.07 9.65 11.30
N PRO A 146 6.80 8.48 11.91
CA PRO A 146 7.33 8.13 13.22
C PRO A 146 8.85 7.85 13.26
N LEU A 147 9.50 7.64 12.10
CA LEU A 147 10.91 7.23 12.04
C LEU A 147 11.83 8.08 11.15
N TYR A 148 11.31 8.81 10.17
CA TYR A 148 12.12 9.40 9.10
C TYR A 148 11.81 10.89 8.98
N HIS A 149 12.79 11.73 9.35
CA HIS A 149 12.58 13.17 9.55
C HIS A 149 13.42 14.07 8.64
N TYR A 150 14.13 13.50 7.66
CA TYR A 150 14.99 14.27 6.76
C TYR A 150 14.19 14.91 5.61
N LYS A 151 14.60 16.11 5.18
CA LYS A 151 13.79 16.98 4.32
C LYS A 151 13.41 16.38 2.95
N THR A 152 14.25 15.51 2.39
CA THR A 152 14.06 14.90 1.07
C THR A 152 13.33 13.56 1.11
N TYR A 153 12.93 13.09 2.29
CA TYR A 153 12.19 11.84 2.44
C TYR A 153 10.84 11.89 1.72
N VAL A 154 10.58 10.84 0.93
CA VAL A 154 9.34 10.63 0.14
C VAL A 154 8.85 9.17 0.15
N GLY A 155 9.30 8.37 1.13
CA GLY A 155 8.85 6.99 1.32
C GLY A 155 7.51 6.91 2.07
N GLY A 156 7.09 5.70 2.47
CA GLY A 156 5.81 5.54 3.18
C GLY A 156 4.61 5.67 2.23
N ILE A 157 4.07 6.89 2.11
CA ILE A 157 2.84 7.17 1.37
C ILE A 157 3.01 8.42 0.50
N LEU A 158 3.04 8.22 -0.82
CA LEU A 158 3.21 9.29 -1.81
C LEU A 158 2.24 9.13 -2.99
N LEU A 159 1.53 10.21 -3.30
CA LEU A 159 0.51 10.27 -4.34
C LEU A 159 1.02 11.03 -5.56
N LEU A 160 0.70 10.53 -6.75
CA LEU A 160 0.99 11.18 -8.03
C LEU A 160 -0.16 10.94 -9.01
N THR A 161 -0.44 11.92 -9.86
CA THR A 161 -1.24 11.68 -11.08
C THR A 161 -0.48 10.71 -11.98
N LYS A 162 -1.18 9.98 -12.84
CA LYS A 162 -0.50 9.08 -13.77
C LYS A 162 0.45 9.82 -14.70
N GLN A 163 0.02 10.98 -15.19
CA GLN A 163 0.85 11.88 -15.98
C GLN A 163 2.14 12.27 -15.26
N HIS A 164 2.09 12.67 -13.98
CA HIS A 164 3.29 13.03 -13.22
C HIS A 164 4.23 11.84 -13.02
N TYR A 165 3.69 10.64 -12.81
CA TYR A 165 4.48 9.43 -12.69
C TYR A 165 5.19 9.06 -14.00
N GLU A 166 4.50 9.20 -15.13
CA GLU A 166 5.05 9.00 -16.48
C GLU A 166 6.13 10.03 -16.82
N MET A 167 5.93 11.31 -16.47
CA MET A 167 6.95 12.36 -16.62
C MET A 167 8.26 12.03 -15.90
N CYS A 168 8.20 11.22 -14.83
CA CYS A 168 9.37 10.77 -14.09
C CYS A 168 9.98 9.46 -14.63
N ASN A 169 9.39 8.87 -15.68
CA ASN A 169 9.63 7.48 -16.08
C ASN A 169 9.54 6.52 -14.88
N GLY A 170 8.54 6.72 -14.01
CA GLY A 170 8.38 5.97 -12.76
C GLY A 170 9.62 5.91 -11.88
N MET A 171 9.73 4.86 -11.07
CA MET A 171 10.84 4.65 -10.14
C MET A 171 11.96 3.83 -10.79
N SER A 172 13.19 3.92 -10.28
CA SER A 172 14.29 3.05 -10.75
C SER A 172 14.05 1.58 -10.40
N ASN A 173 14.39 0.67 -11.33
CA ASN A 173 14.30 -0.77 -11.11
C ASN A 173 15.51 -1.37 -10.37
N ARG A 174 16.55 -0.57 -10.10
CA ARG A 174 17.87 -1.06 -9.65
C ARG A 174 17.98 -1.27 -8.13
N PHE A 175 16.95 -0.92 -7.37
CA PHE A 175 16.96 -0.93 -5.91
C PHE A 175 16.39 -2.24 -5.34
N TRP A 176 17.29 -3.21 -5.15
CA TRP A 176 16.98 -4.49 -4.53
C TRP A 176 17.38 -4.52 -3.05
N GLY A 177 16.43 -4.81 -2.17
CA GLY A 177 16.57 -4.69 -0.72
C GLY A 177 16.09 -3.35 -0.19
N TRP A 178 16.31 -3.09 1.10
CA TRP A 178 15.76 -1.89 1.76
C TRP A 178 16.58 -0.62 1.47
N GLY A 179 15.87 0.42 1.01
CA GLY A 179 16.24 1.83 1.07
C GLY A 179 16.87 2.42 -0.21
N ARG A 180 16.80 3.76 -0.29
CA ARG A 180 17.34 4.65 -1.34
C ARG A 180 16.53 4.75 -2.63
N GLU A 181 15.53 3.90 -2.83
CA GLU A 181 14.66 3.99 -4.01
C GLU A 181 13.77 5.24 -3.95
N ASP A 182 13.36 5.64 -2.75
CA ASP A 182 12.63 6.86 -2.46
C ASP A 182 13.50 8.12 -2.65
N ASP A 183 14.73 8.11 -2.16
CA ASP A 183 15.72 9.18 -2.37
C ASP A 183 16.03 9.41 -3.86
N GLU A 184 16.11 8.33 -4.64
CA GLU A 184 16.29 8.40 -6.09
C GLU A 184 15.04 8.96 -6.77
N PHE A 185 13.86 8.48 -6.39
CA PHE A 185 12.61 8.99 -6.95
C PHE A 185 12.37 10.47 -6.62
N TYR A 186 12.75 10.95 -5.44
CA TYR A 186 12.75 12.39 -5.13
C TYR A 186 13.56 13.20 -6.15
N ARG A 187 14.74 12.70 -6.54
CA ARG A 187 15.58 13.35 -7.54
C ARG A 187 14.93 13.33 -8.93
N ARG A 188 14.21 12.27 -9.29
CA ARG A 188 13.41 12.21 -10.53
C ARG A 188 12.29 13.24 -10.54
N ILE A 189 11.53 13.35 -9.46
CA ILE A 189 10.47 14.36 -9.29
C ILE A 189 11.05 15.76 -9.51
N LYS A 190 12.18 16.08 -8.85
CA LYS A 190 12.84 17.37 -9.03
C LYS A 190 13.38 17.57 -10.45
N GLY A 191 13.93 16.52 -11.06
CA GLY A 191 14.44 16.54 -12.44
C GLY A 191 13.36 16.76 -13.49
N ALA A 192 12.13 16.29 -13.24
CA ALA A 192 10.95 16.52 -14.06
C ALA A 192 10.31 17.91 -13.86
N GLY A 193 10.91 18.78 -13.04
CA GLY A 193 10.38 20.11 -12.73
C GLY A 193 9.17 20.11 -11.78
N LEU A 194 8.84 18.97 -11.17
CA LEU A 194 7.72 18.82 -10.26
C LEU A 194 8.09 19.23 -8.83
N GLN A 195 7.10 19.68 -8.06
CA GLN A 195 7.25 20.04 -6.65
C GLN A 195 6.51 19.06 -5.74
N VAL A 196 7.23 18.47 -4.78
CA VAL A 196 6.62 17.66 -3.73
C VAL A 196 5.88 18.59 -2.76
N ARG A 197 4.57 18.34 -2.61
CA ARG A 197 3.71 18.97 -1.60
C ARG A 197 3.50 18.02 -0.42
N ARG A 198 3.16 18.57 0.74
CA ARG A 198 2.98 17.83 2.00
C ARG A 198 1.78 18.40 2.76
N PRO A 199 1.17 17.61 3.68
CA PRO A 199 0.15 18.13 4.58
C PRO A 199 0.64 19.33 5.39
N SER A 200 -0.25 20.29 5.60
CA SER A 200 -0.02 21.49 6.42
C SER A 200 -1.10 21.59 7.49
N GLY A 201 -0.74 22.09 8.68
CA GLY A 201 -1.71 22.28 9.78
C GLY A 201 -2.11 21.00 10.52
N ILE A 202 -1.41 19.88 10.28
CA ILE A 202 -1.62 18.63 11.01
C ILE A 202 -0.97 18.73 12.39
N THR A 203 -1.76 18.53 13.44
CA THR A 203 -1.34 18.70 14.84
C THR A 203 -1.06 17.40 15.58
N THR A 204 -1.33 16.24 14.95
CA THR A 204 -1.16 14.90 15.56
C THR A 204 0.29 14.44 15.68
N GLY A 205 1.26 15.19 15.14
CA GLY A 205 2.69 14.88 15.26
C GLY A 205 3.03 13.46 14.79
N TYR A 206 3.81 12.71 15.58
CA TYR A 206 4.19 11.33 15.25
C TYR A 206 3.10 10.28 15.51
N GLU A 207 1.97 10.68 16.10
CA GLU A 207 0.77 9.84 16.24
C GLU A 207 -0.16 9.98 15.02
N THR A 208 0.26 10.69 13.98
CA THR A 208 -0.50 10.82 12.73
C THR A 208 -0.67 9.47 12.02
N PHE A 209 0.29 8.57 12.19
CA PHE A 209 0.27 7.23 11.59
C PHE A 209 0.46 6.15 12.66
N GLN A 210 -0.24 5.04 12.48
CA GLN A 210 0.10 3.79 13.17
C GLN A 210 1.06 3.00 12.26
N HIS A 211 2.28 2.76 12.73
CA HIS A 211 3.29 1.99 12.00
C HIS A 211 3.39 0.57 12.60
N LEU A 212 2.73 -0.40 11.96
CA LEU A 212 2.63 -1.80 12.35
C LEU A 212 3.89 -2.59 11.99
N HIS A 213 5.02 -2.17 12.56
CA HIS A 213 6.32 -2.70 12.19
C HIS A 213 7.17 -3.02 13.42
N ASP A 214 7.10 -4.27 13.89
CA ASP A 214 8.05 -4.78 14.88
C ASP A 214 9.40 -5.04 14.19
N PRO A 215 10.48 -4.30 14.51
CA PRO A 215 11.77 -4.45 13.85
C PRO A 215 12.46 -5.79 14.14
N ALA A 216 12.08 -6.50 15.21
CA ALA A 216 12.61 -7.83 15.53
C ALA A 216 12.00 -8.90 14.61
N TRP A 217 10.70 -8.78 14.32
CA TRP A 217 9.96 -9.71 13.46
C TRP A 217 10.09 -9.35 11.97
N ARG A 218 9.93 -8.07 11.62
CA ARG A 218 9.99 -7.54 10.26
C ARG A 218 11.35 -6.92 9.96
N LYS A 219 12.39 -7.77 9.96
CA LYS A 219 13.77 -7.32 9.70
C LYS A 219 13.87 -6.65 8.32
N ARG A 220 14.41 -5.43 8.30
CA ARG A 220 14.74 -4.72 7.05
C ARG A 220 15.98 -5.37 6.42
N ASP A 221 15.90 -5.68 5.15
CA ASP A 221 17.04 -6.17 4.38
C ASP A 221 18.01 -5.03 4.01
N GLN A 222 18.84 -4.63 4.97
CA GLN A 222 19.75 -3.50 4.85
C GLN A 222 21.14 -3.88 4.31
N LYS A 223 21.40 -5.17 4.05
CA LYS A 223 22.71 -5.64 3.56
C LYS A 223 23.07 -4.90 2.27
N ARG A 224 24.31 -4.40 2.17
CA ARG A 224 24.85 -3.78 0.95
C ARG A 224 25.88 -4.71 0.34
N ILE A 225 25.67 -5.12 -0.91
CA ILE A 225 26.48 -6.13 -1.59
C ILE A 225 27.39 -5.44 -2.62
N ALA A 226 28.71 -5.53 -2.41
CA ALA A 226 29.73 -5.02 -3.32
C ALA A 226 29.44 -3.58 -3.83
N ALA A 227 29.29 -3.42 -5.16
CA ALA A 227 29.05 -2.14 -5.82
C ALA A 227 27.75 -1.45 -5.40
N GLN A 228 26.77 -2.17 -4.84
CA GLN A 228 25.49 -1.61 -4.39
C GLN A 228 25.68 -0.42 -3.44
N LYS A 229 26.72 -0.45 -2.59
CA LYS A 229 27.01 0.63 -1.64
C LYS A 229 27.28 1.96 -2.34
N GLN A 230 27.88 1.93 -3.53
CA GLN A 230 28.20 3.10 -4.34
C GLN A 230 27.06 3.44 -5.30
N GLU A 231 26.47 2.44 -5.96
CA GLU A 231 25.42 2.63 -6.98
C GLU A 231 24.14 3.26 -6.39
N GLN A 232 23.80 2.97 -5.12
CA GLN A 232 22.57 3.46 -4.47
C GLN A 232 22.45 5.00 -4.38
N PHE A 233 23.54 5.75 -4.60
CA PHE A 233 23.54 7.22 -4.55
C PHE A 233 23.46 7.86 -5.92
N LYS A 234 23.57 7.09 -7.00
CA LYS A 234 23.47 7.62 -8.37
C LYS A 234 22.00 7.81 -8.76
N VAL A 235 21.76 8.71 -9.70
CA VAL A 235 20.46 8.80 -10.37
C VAL A 235 20.52 7.78 -11.50
N ASP A 236 19.54 6.90 -11.56
CA ASP A 236 19.39 5.97 -12.66
C ASP A 236 18.72 6.72 -13.81
N ARG A 237 19.44 6.94 -14.91
CA ARG A 237 18.92 7.69 -16.08
C ARG A 237 18.34 6.78 -17.14
N GLU A 238 18.57 5.48 -17.04
CA GLU A 238 18.28 4.51 -18.09
C GLU A 238 17.10 3.62 -17.70
N GLY A 239 17.03 3.21 -16.42
CA GLY A 239 15.98 2.37 -15.88
C GLY A 239 14.72 3.15 -15.46
N GLY A 240 13.57 2.51 -15.54
CA GLY A 240 12.31 3.08 -15.06
C GLY A 240 11.07 2.28 -15.44
N LEU A 241 9.95 2.97 -15.48
CA LEU A 241 8.64 2.45 -15.87
C LEU A 241 8.66 1.81 -17.26
N ASN A 242 9.32 2.46 -18.22
CA ASN A 242 9.34 2.02 -19.62
C ASN A 242 10.12 0.72 -19.89
N ASN A 243 10.94 0.25 -18.95
CA ASN A 243 11.79 -0.93 -19.14
C ASN A 243 11.83 -1.86 -17.92
N VAL A 244 10.86 -1.75 -17.01
CA VAL A 244 10.67 -2.76 -15.96
C VAL A 244 10.40 -4.11 -16.62
N ARG A 245 11.20 -5.13 -16.28
CA ARG A 245 11.06 -6.49 -16.81
C ARG A 245 10.34 -7.35 -15.79
N TYR A 246 9.18 -7.87 -16.15
CA TYR A 246 8.35 -8.67 -15.25
C TYR A 246 7.38 -9.59 -16.00
N ARG A 247 6.78 -10.52 -15.25
CA ARG A 247 5.65 -11.33 -15.68
C ARG A 247 4.61 -11.41 -14.56
N ILE A 248 3.34 -11.25 -14.90
CA ILE A 248 2.24 -11.57 -13.98
C ILE A 248 2.02 -13.08 -14.00
N GLU A 249 2.28 -13.74 -12.88
CA GLU A 249 2.03 -15.17 -12.71
C GLU A 249 0.53 -15.44 -12.57
N SER A 250 -0.17 -14.65 -11.75
CA SER A 250 -1.60 -14.76 -11.56
C SER A 250 -2.22 -13.45 -11.07
N ARG A 251 -3.52 -13.31 -11.33
CA ARG A 251 -4.37 -12.24 -10.77
C ARG A 251 -5.47 -12.88 -9.95
N THR A 252 -5.62 -12.45 -8.70
CA THR A 252 -6.62 -13.01 -7.79
C THR A 252 -7.44 -11.88 -7.18
N ALA A 253 -8.76 -11.96 -7.34
CA ALA A 253 -9.67 -11.12 -6.55
C ALA A 253 -9.65 -11.62 -5.10
N LEU A 254 -9.37 -10.72 -4.16
CA LEU A 254 -9.33 -10.99 -2.73
C LEU A 254 -10.33 -10.08 -2.04
N ASN A 255 -11.11 -10.61 -1.11
CA ASN A 255 -11.94 -9.80 -0.22
C ASN A 255 -11.44 -9.98 1.21
N VAL A 256 -10.99 -8.89 1.83
CA VAL A 256 -10.50 -8.88 3.21
C VAL A 256 -11.52 -8.16 4.09
N ALA A 257 -12.37 -8.92 4.76
CA ALA A 257 -13.40 -8.39 5.68
C ALA A 257 -14.26 -7.27 5.05
N GLY A 258 -14.70 -7.47 3.81
CA GLY A 258 -15.52 -6.52 3.06
C GLY A 258 -14.73 -5.57 2.17
N ALA A 259 -13.39 -5.51 2.28
CA ALA A 259 -12.57 -4.71 1.38
C ALA A 259 -12.17 -5.51 0.12
N PRO A 260 -12.63 -5.11 -1.08
CA PRO A 260 -12.18 -5.72 -2.32
C PRO A 260 -10.76 -5.25 -2.67
N CYS A 261 -9.89 -6.22 -2.97
CA CYS A 261 -8.53 -6.01 -3.40
C CYS A 261 -8.23 -6.91 -4.62
N THR A 262 -7.26 -6.52 -5.44
CA THR A 262 -6.66 -7.41 -6.44
C THR A 262 -5.24 -7.74 -6.04
N VAL A 263 -4.94 -9.03 -5.91
CA VAL A 263 -3.57 -9.52 -5.73
C VAL A 263 -2.97 -9.82 -7.10
N LEU A 264 -1.83 -9.19 -7.38
CA LEU A 264 -0.99 -9.46 -8.54
C LEU A 264 0.23 -10.23 -8.06
N ASN A 265 0.36 -11.49 -8.46
CA ASN A 265 1.59 -12.25 -8.24
C ASN A 265 2.58 -11.88 -9.34
N ILE A 266 3.63 -11.16 -8.95
CA ILE A 266 4.59 -10.53 -9.84
C ILE A 266 5.92 -11.27 -9.75
N LEU A 267 6.39 -11.77 -10.89
CA LEU A 267 7.75 -12.26 -11.08
C LEU A 267 8.57 -11.14 -11.72
N LEU A 268 9.44 -10.48 -10.95
CA LEU A 268 10.40 -9.53 -11.49
C LEU A 268 11.59 -10.27 -12.11
N ASP A 269 12.10 -9.75 -13.22
CA ASP A 269 13.38 -10.19 -13.79
C ASP A 269 14.53 -9.38 -13.18
N CYS A 270 15.70 -10.02 -13.07
CA CYS A 270 16.93 -9.36 -12.64
C CYS A 270 18.05 -9.62 -13.64
N ASP A 271 18.58 -8.52 -14.18
CA ASP A 271 19.86 -8.55 -14.87
C ASP A 271 20.99 -8.59 -13.86
N MET A 272 21.57 -9.78 -13.67
CA MET A 272 22.70 -9.95 -12.74
C MET A 272 23.99 -9.29 -13.27
N SER A 273 24.09 -8.96 -14.56
CA SER A 273 25.24 -8.23 -15.09
C SER A 273 25.21 -6.76 -14.67
N GLU A 274 24.02 -6.17 -14.52
CA GLU A 274 23.85 -4.78 -14.11
C GLU A 274 23.60 -4.60 -12.62
N THR A 275 22.79 -5.48 -12.03
CA THR A 275 22.33 -5.41 -10.64
C THR A 275 22.55 -6.73 -9.89
N PRO A 276 23.81 -7.21 -9.78
CA PRO A 276 24.11 -8.50 -9.14
C PRO A 276 23.63 -8.58 -7.68
N TRP A 277 23.42 -7.44 -7.02
CA TRP A 277 22.88 -7.36 -5.66
C TRP A 277 21.38 -7.67 -5.54
N CYS A 278 20.70 -8.09 -6.61
CA CYS A 278 19.34 -8.61 -6.56
C CYS A 278 19.23 -9.98 -5.87
N THR A 279 20.34 -10.72 -5.79
CA THR A 279 20.46 -11.95 -5.00
C THR A 279 21.44 -11.71 -3.85
N PHE A 280 21.57 -12.67 -2.93
CA PHE A 280 22.50 -12.57 -1.80
C PHE A 280 23.95 -12.98 -2.12
N GLY A 281 24.20 -13.44 -3.36
CA GLY A 281 25.43 -14.14 -3.74
C GLY A 281 25.43 -15.60 -3.33
#